data_AF-A0A4R9JMZ5-F1
#
_entry.id   AF-A0A4R9JMZ5-F1
#
_cell.length_a   1.000
_cell.length_b   1.000
_cell.length_c   1.000
_cell.angle_alpha   90.00
_cell.angle_beta   90.00
_cell.angle_gamma   90.00
#
_symmetry.space_group_name_H-M   'P 1'
#
loop_
_entity.id
_entity.type
_entity.pdbx_description
1 polymer ?
#
loop_
_entity_poly.entity_id
_entity_poly.type
_entity_poly.pdbx_seq_one_letter_code
_entity_poly.pdbx_strand_id
1 'polypeptide(L)'
;MKYFLLIFTLFGFGLVGLHPSETKLKTIPKQKTAKVLKSVAYATIRSTVMAQYSKFEEKETNFQSCSDEFPSMPGDFPCNFLDVTGATIQVDTSSQSNDGEFAEGRDPEDMNPSGKIRIKVSKEKSRNLNGSVFLIGEGDSKLSLFFQPKGQISHYLYQNTIVIFVWNMKAEIPQLSHLYFVKVNKDFFPEEVKEFTF
;
A
#
# COMPACT_ATOMS: atom_id res chain seq x y z
N MET A 1 46.43 -22.82 -48.89
CA MET A 1 45.06 -22.25 -49.01
C MET A 1 44.25 -22.81 -47.84
N LYS A 2 43.41 -22.07 -47.08
CA LYS A 2 42.24 -21.23 -47.45
C LYS A 2 41.14 -22.06 -48.13
N TYR A 3 39.90 -22.19 -47.67
CA TYR A 3 39.22 -21.98 -46.36
C TYR A 3 38.50 -23.32 -46.03
N PHE A 4 37.48 -23.56 -45.19
CA PHE A 4 36.61 -22.92 -44.17
C PHE A 4 36.51 -23.97 -43.02
N LEU A 5 36.17 -23.73 -41.73
CA LEU A 5 35.39 -22.71 -41.02
C LEU A 5 33.85 -22.82 -41.16
N LEU A 6 33.29 -23.87 -40.55
CA LEU A 6 31.87 -24.00 -40.14
C LEU A 6 31.88 -24.74 -38.79
N ILE A 7 31.94 -24.03 -37.67
CA ILE A 7 30.83 -23.41 -36.91
C ILE A 7 30.21 -24.39 -35.92
N PHE A 8 30.54 -24.18 -34.64
CA PHE A 8 30.25 -25.03 -33.50
C PHE A 8 29.03 -24.49 -32.72
N THR A 9 27.86 -24.43 -33.36
CA THR A 9 26.66 -23.77 -32.82
C THR A 9 25.41 -24.64 -32.93
N LEU A 10 25.26 -25.59 -32.01
CA LEU A 10 24.03 -26.38 -31.85
C LEU A 10 23.74 -26.65 -30.35
N PHE A 11 23.89 -25.61 -29.54
CA PHE A 11 23.48 -25.58 -28.13
C PHE A 11 22.88 -24.19 -27.84
N GLY A 12 21.85 -24.14 -26.98
CA GLY A 12 21.10 -22.91 -26.72
C GLY A 12 19.89 -22.70 -27.63
N PHE A 13 19.05 -23.73 -27.82
CA PHE A 13 17.65 -23.48 -28.17
C PHE A 13 17.03 -22.72 -27.00
N GLY A 14 16.63 -21.47 -27.24
CA GLY A 14 16.32 -20.54 -26.17
C GLY A 14 15.07 -20.96 -25.39
N LEU A 15 15.25 -21.37 -24.13
CA LEU A 15 14.24 -21.16 -23.11
C LEU A 15 14.08 -19.65 -22.92
N VAL A 16 13.24 -19.04 -23.76
CA VAL A 16 12.73 -17.68 -23.52
C VAL A 16 11.80 -17.78 -22.32
N GLY A 17 12.40 -17.71 -21.13
CA GLY A 17 11.67 -17.55 -19.89
C GLY A 17 10.83 -16.29 -20.00
N LEU A 18 9.52 -16.47 -20.11
CA LEU A 18 8.55 -15.42 -19.83
C LEU A 18 8.61 -15.16 -18.33
N HIS A 19 9.65 -14.44 -17.91
CA HIS A 19 9.70 -13.87 -16.57
C HIS A 19 8.44 -13.02 -16.40
N PRO A 20 7.64 -13.24 -15.34
CA PRO A 20 6.53 -12.34 -15.05
C PRO A 20 7.10 -10.92 -14.93
N SER A 21 6.40 -9.95 -15.51
CA SER A 21 6.84 -8.55 -15.49
C SER A 21 6.75 -8.03 -14.06
N GLU A 22 7.82 -8.15 -13.28
CA GLU A 22 7.95 -7.49 -11.98
C GLU A 22 7.64 -6.00 -12.15
N THR A 23 6.46 -5.56 -11.71
CA THR A 23 5.96 -4.18 -11.85
C THR A 23 6.70 -3.27 -10.85
N LYS A 24 7.98 -3.03 -11.12
CA LYS A 24 8.92 -2.45 -10.16
C LYS A 24 8.53 -1.04 -9.77
N LEU A 25 8.57 -0.79 -8.46
CA LEU A 25 8.46 0.53 -7.84
C LEU A 25 9.51 1.48 -8.45
N LYS A 26 9.07 2.59 -9.04
CA LYS A 26 9.94 3.54 -9.76
C LYS A 26 10.22 4.76 -8.86
N THR A 27 11.48 4.99 -8.47
CA THR A 27 11.85 6.20 -7.73
C THR A 27 11.66 7.45 -8.61
N ILE A 28 10.86 8.40 -8.12
CA ILE A 28 10.61 9.68 -8.77
C ILE A 28 11.87 10.56 -8.71
N PRO A 29 12.39 11.07 -9.84
CA PRO A 29 13.51 12.02 -9.83
C PRO A 29 13.16 13.28 -9.02
N LYS A 30 14.08 13.75 -8.17
CA LYS A 30 13.86 14.88 -7.22
C LYS A 30 13.25 16.13 -7.87
N GLN A 31 13.59 16.42 -9.13
CA GLN A 31 13.04 17.53 -9.93
C GLN A 31 11.54 17.40 -10.22
N LYS A 32 11.00 16.18 -10.29
CA LYS A 32 9.58 15.88 -10.52
C LYS A 32 8.77 15.76 -9.22
N THR A 33 9.41 15.43 -8.10
CA THR A 33 8.79 15.18 -6.78
C THR A 33 7.80 16.27 -6.38
N ALA A 34 8.18 17.55 -6.47
CA ALA A 34 7.31 18.66 -6.09
C ALA A 34 6.02 18.76 -6.94
N LYS A 35 6.08 18.38 -8.24
CA LYS A 35 4.90 18.33 -9.12
C LYS A 35 3.98 17.17 -8.73
N VAL A 36 4.55 15.98 -8.52
CA VAL A 36 3.82 14.76 -8.13
C VAL A 36 3.08 14.96 -6.80
N LEU A 37 3.79 15.46 -5.78
CA LEU A 37 3.21 15.71 -4.46
C LEU A 37 2.16 16.83 -4.48
N LYS A 38 2.27 17.82 -5.39
CA LYS A 38 1.20 18.80 -5.61
C LYS A 38 -0.05 18.17 -6.23
N SER A 39 0.08 17.25 -7.19
CA SER A 39 -1.09 16.58 -7.81
C SER A 39 -1.86 15.67 -6.85
N VAL A 40 -1.22 15.10 -5.82
CA VAL A 40 -1.90 14.32 -4.76
C VAL A 40 -2.24 15.14 -3.51
N ALA A 41 -2.21 16.48 -3.61
CA ALA A 41 -2.51 17.39 -2.50
C ALA A 41 -1.74 17.09 -1.20
N TYR A 42 -0.44 16.78 -1.31
CA TYR A 42 0.39 16.30 -0.19
C TYR A 42 0.40 17.23 1.05
N ALA A 43 0.20 18.54 0.88
CA ALA A 43 0.06 19.46 2.02
C ALA A 43 -1.14 19.09 2.93
N THR A 44 -2.25 18.64 2.33
CA THR A 44 -3.42 18.11 3.06
C THR A 44 -3.08 16.80 3.77
N ILE A 45 -2.41 15.87 3.08
CA ILE A 45 -1.96 14.57 3.61
C ILE A 45 -0.98 14.73 4.78
N ARG A 46 -0.07 15.69 4.70
CA ARG A 46 0.80 16.05 5.83
C ARG A 46 -0.03 16.56 7.02
N SER A 47 -1.08 17.34 6.77
CA SER A 47 -1.92 17.93 7.83
C SER A 47 -2.92 16.95 8.48
N THR A 48 -3.33 15.88 7.78
CA THR A 48 -4.12 14.77 8.34
C THR A 48 -3.27 13.90 9.25
N VAL A 49 -2.05 13.56 8.81
CA VAL A 49 -1.09 12.71 9.53
C VAL A 49 -0.52 13.40 10.78
N MET A 50 -0.28 14.72 10.71
CA MET A 50 0.15 15.52 11.87
C MET A 50 -0.95 15.78 12.90
N ALA A 51 -2.21 15.42 12.64
CA ALA A 51 -3.30 15.65 13.57
C ALA A 51 -3.38 14.55 14.63
N GLN A 52 -3.57 14.96 15.89
CA GLN A 52 -3.86 14.04 16.99
C GLN A 52 -5.36 13.79 17.05
N TYR A 53 -5.73 12.52 17.21
CA TYR A 53 -7.11 12.04 17.42
C TYR A 53 -7.15 11.41 18.81
N SER A 54 -8.23 11.65 19.56
CA SER A 54 -8.29 11.33 21.00
C SER A 54 -9.35 10.30 21.36
N LYS A 55 -10.41 10.18 20.56
CA LYS A 55 -11.58 9.34 20.85
C LYS A 55 -11.65 8.18 19.86
N PHE A 56 -11.31 6.99 20.31
CA PHE A 56 -11.37 5.76 19.51
C PHE A 56 -12.47 4.80 20.01
N GLU A 57 -12.84 3.86 19.14
CA GLU A 57 -13.69 2.72 19.40
C GLU A 57 -12.97 1.47 18.92
N GLU A 58 -12.79 0.47 19.77
CA GLU A 58 -12.21 -0.81 19.36
C GLU A 58 -13.24 -1.66 18.62
N LYS A 59 -12.80 -2.28 17.53
CA LYS A 59 -13.59 -3.22 16.72
C LYS A 59 -12.72 -4.38 16.26
N GLU A 60 -13.32 -5.55 16.09
CA GLU A 60 -12.68 -6.66 15.38
C GLU A 60 -13.12 -6.65 13.91
N THR A 61 -12.19 -7.02 13.03
CA THR A 61 -12.47 -7.33 11.62
C THR A 61 -11.53 -8.42 11.14
N ASN A 62 -11.84 -9.05 10.01
CA ASN A 62 -10.95 -10.03 9.40
C ASN A 62 -9.73 -9.30 8.81
N PHE A 63 -8.56 -9.90 8.92
CA PHE A 63 -7.40 -9.57 8.10
C PHE A 63 -7.57 -10.19 6.71
N GLN A 64 -7.11 -9.50 5.67
CA GLN A 64 -7.05 -10.05 4.32
C GLN A 64 -5.73 -9.63 3.67
N SER A 65 -4.90 -10.60 3.31
CA SER A 65 -3.68 -10.36 2.54
C SER A 65 -4.01 -9.73 1.18
N CYS A 66 -3.10 -8.92 0.66
CA CYS A 66 -3.11 -8.56 -0.74
C CYS A 66 -2.66 -9.76 -1.61
N SER A 67 -3.04 -9.78 -2.88
CA SER A 67 -2.59 -10.79 -3.86
C SER A 67 -1.18 -10.52 -4.36
N ASP A 68 -0.55 -11.52 -4.98
CA ASP A 68 0.84 -11.46 -5.48
C ASP A 68 1.08 -10.41 -6.58
N GLU A 69 0.01 -9.96 -7.25
CA GLU A 69 0.06 -8.87 -8.25
C GLU A 69 0.11 -7.48 -7.60
N PHE A 70 -0.26 -7.37 -6.32
CA PHE A 70 -0.24 -6.13 -5.56
C PHE A 70 1.17 -5.85 -5.00
N PRO A 71 1.68 -4.61 -5.05
CA PRO A 71 3.02 -4.31 -4.57
C PRO A 71 3.15 -4.52 -3.06
N SER A 72 4.32 -5.03 -2.64
CA SER A 72 4.69 -5.16 -1.23
C SER A 72 4.51 -3.83 -0.47
N MET A 73 3.76 -3.90 0.63
CA MET A 73 3.33 -2.74 1.42
C MET A 73 4.19 -2.58 2.69
N PRO A 74 4.55 -1.34 3.08
CA PRO A 74 5.16 -1.05 4.37
C PRO A 74 4.26 -1.43 5.57
N GLY A 75 4.64 -2.50 6.26
CA GLY A 75 3.87 -3.09 7.35
C GLY A 75 2.69 -3.93 6.86
N ASP A 76 2.02 -4.62 7.79
CA ASP A 76 0.98 -5.62 7.51
C ASP A 76 -0.35 -4.96 7.07
N PHE A 77 -0.35 -4.24 5.94
CA PHE A 77 -1.52 -3.54 5.40
C PHE A 77 -2.59 -4.53 4.92
N PRO A 78 -3.78 -4.57 5.54
CA PRO A 78 -4.83 -5.51 5.14
C PRO A 78 -5.60 -4.96 3.93
N CYS A 79 -5.63 -5.70 2.81
CA CYS A 79 -6.19 -5.23 1.54
C CYS A 79 -7.72 -5.03 1.57
N ASN A 80 -8.44 -5.60 2.54
CA ASN A 80 -9.85 -5.27 2.77
C ASN A 80 -10.09 -3.80 3.23
N PHE A 81 -9.04 -3.04 3.55
CA PHE A 81 -9.13 -1.59 3.78
C PHE A 81 -8.91 -0.74 2.53
N LEU A 82 -8.84 -1.30 1.31
CA LEU A 82 -8.83 -0.49 0.08
C LEU A 82 -10.13 0.35 -0.06
N ASP A 83 -11.29 -0.27 0.21
CA ASP A 83 -12.56 0.45 0.34
C ASP A 83 -13.46 -0.20 1.41
N VAL A 84 -13.74 0.54 2.48
CA VAL A 84 -14.56 0.07 3.61
C VAL A 84 -16.07 0.25 3.41
N THR A 85 -16.51 0.81 2.27
CA THR A 85 -17.94 0.83 1.87
C THR A 85 -18.27 -0.11 0.72
N GLY A 86 -17.27 -0.76 0.11
CA GLY A 86 -17.46 -1.70 -1.00
C GLY A 86 -17.97 -1.05 -2.29
N ALA A 87 -17.64 0.23 -2.52
CA ALA A 87 -18.10 1.01 -3.67
C ALA A 87 -17.09 1.02 -4.85
N THR A 88 -16.03 0.22 -4.77
CA THR A 88 -15.01 0.05 -5.82
C THR A 88 -14.79 -1.41 -6.19
N ILE A 89 -14.40 -1.67 -7.45
CA ILE A 89 -13.82 -2.97 -7.83
C ILE A 89 -12.55 -3.17 -6.98
N GLN A 90 -12.51 -4.27 -6.23
CA GLN A 90 -11.31 -4.68 -5.50
C GLN A 90 -10.25 -5.10 -6.52
N VAL A 91 -9.00 -4.65 -6.35
CA VAL A 91 -7.85 -5.25 -7.05
C VAL A 91 -7.77 -6.71 -6.58
N ASP A 92 -7.80 -7.67 -7.50
CA ASP A 92 -8.15 -9.08 -7.25
C ASP A 92 -7.61 -9.65 -5.93
N THR A 93 -8.43 -9.59 -4.88
CA THR A 93 -8.06 -10.07 -3.54
C THR A 93 -8.30 -11.58 -3.48
N SER A 94 -7.36 -12.34 -4.03
CA SER A 94 -7.34 -13.81 -4.02
C SER A 94 -7.70 -14.35 -2.64
N SER A 95 -8.85 -15.00 -2.51
CA SER A 95 -9.39 -15.47 -1.23
C SER A 95 -8.74 -16.77 -0.76
N GLN A 96 -7.42 -16.73 -0.58
CA GLN A 96 -6.67 -17.77 0.13
C GLN A 96 -6.52 -17.32 1.59
N SER A 97 -7.24 -17.99 2.49
CA SER A 97 -6.90 -18.04 3.91
C SER A 97 -5.61 -18.84 4.04
N ASN A 98 -4.47 -18.17 3.85
CA ASN A 98 -3.17 -18.83 3.82
C ASN A 98 -2.67 -19.01 5.27
N ASP A 99 -2.80 -20.23 5.79
CA ASP A 99 -2.47 -20.56 7.17
C ASP A 99 -0.95 -20.54 7.42
N GLY A 100 -0.45 -19.39 7.87
CA GLY A 100 0.77 -19.29 8.68
C GLY A 100 2.10 -19.14 7.93
N GLU A 101 2.44 -17.90 7.56
CA GLU A 101 3.83 -17.44 7.61
C GLU A 101 3.88 -16.00 8.16
N PHE A 102 3.66 -15.86 9.48
CA PHE A 102 3.80 -14.59 10.19
C PHE A 102 5.26 -14.38 10.62
N ALA A 103 5.79 -13.17 10.39
CA ALA A 103 7.17 -12.84 10.69
C ALA A 103 7.53 -13.00 12.18
N GLU A 104 8.74 -13.50 12.44
CA GLU A 104 9.27 -13.72 13.80
C GLU A 104 9.28 -12.41 14.62
N GLY A 105 8.65 -12.42 15.80
CA GLY A 105 8.69 -11.29 16.74
C GLY A 105 7.35 -10.83 17.34
N ARG A 106 6.22 -11.47 17.02
CA ARG A 106 4.94 -11.23 17.72
C ARG A 106 4.81 -12.06 19.00
N ASP A 107 4.07 -11.52 19.98
CA ASP A 107 3.76 -12.19 21.23
C ASP A 107 2.79 -13.38 20.99
N PRO A 108 3.04 -14.59 21.53
CA PRO A 108 2.17 -15.74 21.32
C PRO A 108 0.73 -15.59 21.85
N GLU A 109 0.43 -14.64 22.75
CA GLU A 109 -0.96 -14.38 23.16
C GLU A 109 -1.81 -13.69 22.07
N ASP A 110 -1.20 -13.08 21.05
CA ASP A 110 -1.91 -12.40 19.94
C ASP A 110 -2.26 -13.35 18.77
N MET A 111 -2.01 -14.66 18.92
CA MET A 111 -2.32 -15.69 17.92
C MET A 111 -3.82 -16.02 17.86
N ASN A 112 -4.62 -15.16 17.23
CA ASN A 112 -6.05 -15.42 16.99
C ASN A 112 -6.25 -16.33 15.75
N PRO A 113 -6.67 -17.61 15.91
CA PRO A 113 -6.85 -18.55 14.80
C PRO A 113 -8.04 -18.19 13.88
N SER A 114 -8.80 -17.13 14.20
CA SER A 114 -9.91 -16.64 13.37
C SER A 114 -9.46 -15.75 12.20
N GLY A 115 -8.16 -15.45 12.07
CA GLY A 115 -7.66 -14.44 11.12
C GLY A 115 -8.19 -13.02 11.41
N LYS A 116 -8.63 -12.74 12.65
CA LYS A 116 -9.20 -11.46 13.05
C LYS A 116 -8.16 -10.55 13.69
N ILE A 117 -8.21 -9.27 13.33
CA ILE A 117 -7.41 -8.19 13.90
C ILE A 117 -8.29 -7.19 14.67
N ARG A 118 -7.74 -6.61 15.73
CA ARG A 118 -8.32 -5.48 16.44
C ARG A 118 -7.91 -4.16 15.79
N ILE A 119 -8.87 -3.27 15.60
CA ILE A 119 -8.67 -1.92 15.05
C ILE A 119 -9.29 -0.86 15.95
N LYS A 120 -8.65 0.31 16.01
CA LYS A 120 -9.12 1.47 16.77
C LYS A 120 -9.68 2.51 15.80
N VAL A 121 -11.01 2.64 15.74
CA VAL A 121 -11.73 3.54 14.84
C VAL A 121 -11.99 4.88 15.50
N SER A 122 -11.53 5.98 14.89
CA SER A 122 -11.74 7.33 15.40
C SER A 122 -13.22 7.72 15.35
N LYS A 123 -13.74 8.22 16.48
CA LYS A 123 -15.06 8.89 16.57
C LYS A 123 -15.02 10.32 16.02
N GLU A 124 -13.81 10.85 15.79
CA GLU A 124 -13.53 12.20 15.29
C GLU A 124 -13.15 12.11 13.79
N LYS A 125 -13.68 13.03 12.96
CA LYS A 125 -13.41 13.03 11.51
C LYS A 125 -11.98 13.53 11.21
N SER A 126 -11.37 12.95 10.18
CA SER A 126 -10.02 13.29 9.74
C SER A 126 -9.89 14.78 9.37
N ARG A 127 -8.92 15.48 9.97
CA ARG A 127 -8.73 16.94 9.76
C ARG A 127 -8.46 17.23 8.29
N ASN A 128 -9.18 18.17 7.68
CA ASN A 128 -9.06 18.56 6.25
C ASN A 128 -9.43 17.48 5.21
N LEU A 129 -9.56 16.20 5.57
CA LEU A 129 -10.04 15.11 4.69
C LEU A 129 -11.53 14.74 4.93
N ASN A 130 -12.05 15.02 6.12
CA ASN A 130 -13.44 14.79 6.56
C ASN A 130 -13.97 13.34 6.49
N GLY A 131 -13.10 12.36 6.22
CA GLY A 131 -13.41 10.93 6.35
C GLY A 131 -13.01 10.35 7.70
N SER A 132 -12.83 9.03 7.75
CA SER A 132 -12.52 8.29 8.99
C SER A 132 -11.02 8.08 9.18
N VAL A 133 -10.59 7.79 10.42
CA VAL A 133 -9.21 7.41 10.76
C VAL A 133 -9.23 6.11 11.55
N PHE A 134 -8.52 5.08 11.10
CA PHE A 134 -8.37 3.81 11.82
C PHE A 134 -6.90 3.60 12.22
N LEU A 135 -6.65 3.03 13.39
CA LEU A 135 -5.32 2.54 13.79
C LEU A 135 -5.34 1.01 13.88
N ILE A 136 -4.24 0.37 13.47
CA ILE A 136 -4.03 -1.08 13.53
C ILE A 136 -2.64 -1.32 14.13
N GLY A 137 -2.52 -2.24 15.10
CA GLY A 137 -1.28 -2.45 15.85
C GLY A 137 -0.93 -1.31 16.82
N GLU A 138 0.16 -1.46 17.54
CA GLU A 138 0.63 -0.52 18.58
C GLU A 138 2.13 -0.21 18.45
N GLY A 139 2.65 0.72 19.25
CA GLY A 139 4.07 1.10 19.22
C GLY A 139 4.57 1.48 17.81
N ASP A 140 5.70 0.87 17.41
CA ASP A 140 6.41 1.12 16.16
C ASP A 140 5.92 0.26 14.96
N SER A 141 5.01 -0.70 15.19
CA SER A 141 4.32 -1.45 14.13
C SER A 141 2.94 -0.88 13.79
N LYS A 142 2.54 0.21 14.46
CA LYS A 142 1.23 0.86 14.29
C LYS A 142 1.05 1.47 12.89
N LEU A 143 0.08 0.93 12.15
CA LEU A 143 -0.48 1.53 10.94
C LEU A 143 -1.52 2.60 11.31
N SER A 144 -1.49 3.75 10.65
CA SER A 144 -2.49 4.82 10.80
C SER A 144 -3.16 5.13 9.46
N LEU A 145 -4.39 4.64 9.24
CA LEU A 145 -5.12 4.67 7.97
C LEU A 145 -6.10 5.85 7.93
N PHE A 146 -6.11 6.58 6.81
CA PHE A 146 -6.94 7.77 6.60
C PHE A 146 -7.83 7.59 5.37
N PHE A 147 -9.14 7.56 5.59
CA PHE A 147 -10.15 7.29 4.58
C PHE A 147 -10.79 8.57 4.05
N GLN A 148 -11.24 8.54 2.80
CA GLN A 148 -12.10 9.56 2.23
C GLN A 148 -13.52 9.47 2.82
N PRO A 149 -14.36 10.52 2.75
CA PRO A 149 -15.75 10.47 3.23
C PRO A 149 -16.62 9.38 2.59
N LYS A 150 -16.22 8.86 1.42
CA LYS A 150 -16.92 7.81 0.66
C LYS A 150 -16.51 6.37 0.97
N GLY A 151 -15.46 6.13 1.78
CA GLY A 151 -15.00 4.78 2.16
C GLY A 151 -13.65 4.35 1.61
N GLN A 152 -13.21 4.91 0.48
CA GLN A 152 -11.93 4.57 -0.13
C GLN A 152 -10.76 5.08 0.72
N ILE A 153 -9.70 4.29 0.88
CA ILE A 153 -8.46 4.75 1.52
C ILE A 153 -7.86 5.94 0.74
N SER A 154 -7.38 6.96 1.44
CA SER A 154 -6.62 8.07 0.85
C SER A 154 -5.12 7.85 1.04
N HIS A 155 -4.71 7.51 2.26
CA HIS A 155 -3.33 7.24 2.62
C HIS A 155 -3.24 6.50 3.96
N TYR A 156 -2.09 5.90 4.24
CA TYR A 156 -1.72 5.53 5.60
C TYR A 156 -0.29 5.95 5.93
N LEU A 157 0.02 6.06 7.23
CA LEU A 157 1.38 6.15 7.75
C LEU A 157 1.77 4.80 8.35
N TYR A 158 2.96 4.31 7.99
CA TYR A 158 3.71 3.28 8.71
C TYR A 158 5.11 3.82 9.00
N GLN A 159 5.50 3.88 10.28
CA GLN A 159 6.79 4.42 10.71
C GLN A 159 7.11 5.80 10.09
N ASN A 160 8.06 5.87 9.15
CA ASN A 160 8.44 7.07 8.40
C ASN A 160 8.07 7.03 6.91
N THR A 161 7.09 6.20 6.52
CA THR A 161 6.59 6.11 5.14
C THR A 161 5.09 6.37 5.10
N ILE A 162 4.70 7.35 4.27
CA ILE A 162 3.30 7.61 3.92
C ILE A 162 3.03 6.94 2.58
N VAL A 163 2.06 6.03 2.51
CA VAL A 163 1.59 5.44 1.25
C VAL A 163 0.28 6.10 0.85
N ILE A 164 0.22 6.62 -0.38
CA ILE A 164 -0.88 7.46 -0.89
C ILE A 164 -1.56 6.73 -2.05
N PHE A 165 -2.89 6.63 -2.01
CA PHE A 165 -3.72 5.92 -2.96
C PHE A 165 -4.41 6.89 -3.92
N VAL A 166 -4.19 6.72 -5.22
CA VAL A 166 -4.74 7.59 -6.26
C VAL A 166 -5.84 6.85 -7.02
N TRP A 167 -7.07 7.33 -6.85
CA TRP A 167 -8.27 6.73 -7.43
C TRP A 167 -8.72 7.47 -8.69
N ASN A 168 -8.90 6.73 -9.78
CA ASN A 168 -9.50 7.23 -11.02
C ASN A 168 -11.03 7.33 -10.86
N MET A 169 -11.50 8.47 -10.35
CA MET A 169 -12.92 8.77 -10.14
C MET A 169 -13.71 9.06 -11.45
N LYS A 170 -13.14 8.80 -12.64
CA LYS A 170 -13.80 9.03 -13.94
C LYS A 170 -14.45 7.78 -14.54
N ALA A 171 -14.07 6.59 -14.09
CA ALA A 171 -14.78 5.36 -14.44
C ALA A 171 -16.10 5.28 -13.65
N GLU A 172 -17.06 4.50 -14.16
CA GLU A 172 -18.37 4.31 -13.50
C GLU A 172 -18.22 3.73 -12.08
N ILE A 173 -17.20 2.89 -11.89
CA ILE A 173 -16.74 2.40 -10.59
C ILE A 173 -15.30 2.90 -10.40
N PRO A 174 -14.94 3.57 -9.28
CA PRO A 174 -13.58 4.06 -9.10
C PRO A 174 -12.55 2.94 -9.04
N GLN A 175 -11.42 3.16 -9.70
CA GLN A 175 -10.30 2.21 -9.78
C GLN A 175 -9.03 2.82 -9.18
N LEU A 176 -8.23 2.03 -8.48
CA LEU A 176 -6.91 2.44 -7.99
C LEU A 176 -5.93 2.49 -9.19
N SER A 177 -5.34 3.64 -9.50
CA SER A 177 -4.44 3.80 -10.66
C SER A 177 -2.97 3.99 -10.29
N HIS A 178 -2.68 4.61 -9.15
CA HIS A 178 -1.31 4.74 -8.64
C HIS A 178 -1.24 4.58 -7.12
N LEU A 179 -0.09 4.08 -6.65
CA LEU A 179 0.37 4.25 -5.28
C LEU A 179 1.62 5.12 -5.27
N TYR A 180 1.69 6.08 -4.35
CA TYR A 180 2.93 6.80 -4.06
C TYR A 180 3.44 6.46 -2.67
N PHE A 181 4.66 5.92 -2.60
CA PHE A 181 5.37 5.59 -1.37
C PHE A 181 6.30 6.75 -1.06
N VAL A 182 5.93 7.58 -0.09
CA VAL A 182 6.66 8.79 0.31
C VAL A 182 7.41 8.51 1.61
N LYS A 183 8.72 8.33 1.53
CA LYS A 183 9.57 8.32 2.72
C LYS A 183 9.71 9.74 3.24
N VAL A 184 9.54 9.94 4.54
CA VAL A 184 9.55 11.26 5.18
C VAL A 184 10.55 11.36 6.34
N ASN A 185 10.94 12.60 6.65
CA ASN A 185 11.62 12.92 7.90
C ASN A 185 10.62 13.06 9.07
N LYS A 186 11.13 13.29 10.29
CA LYS A 186 10.34 13.48 11.53
C LYS A 186 9.24 14.56 11.45
N ASP A 187 9.43 15.54 10.56
CA ASP A 187 8.53 16.68 10.35
C ASP A 187 7.60 16.45 9.15
N PHE A 188 7.50 15.20 8.67
CA PHE A 188 6.68 14.76 7.54
C PHE A 188 7.01 15.47 6.20
N PHE A 189 8.25 15.94 6.02
CA PHE A 189 8.74 16.40 4.72
C PHE A 189 9.32 15.23 3.91
N PRO A 190 9.08 15.19 2.58
CA PRO A 190 9.47 14.07 1.71
C PRO A 190 10.99 14.02 1.47
N GLU A 191 11.58 12.84 1.65
CA GLU A 191 12.99 12.54 1.36
C GLU A 191 13.15 11.76 0.03
N GLU A 192 12.29 10.75 -0.17
CA GLU A 192 12.17 9.94 -1.39
C GLU A 192 10.69 9.74 -1.72
N VAL A 193 10.36 9.66 -3.01
CA VAL A 193 9.04 9.22 -3.50
C VAL A 193 9.24 8.12 -4.53
N LYS A 194 8.50 7.02 -4.41
CA LYS A 194 8.39 5.96 -5.43
C LYS A 194 6.94 5.88 -5.92
N GLU A 195 6.74 5.59 -7.21
CA GLU A 195 5.43 5.24 -7.76
C GLU A 195 5.30 3.73 -8.00
N PHE A 196 4.09 3.21 -7.79
CA PHE A 196 3.55 2.05 -8.50
C PHE A 196 2.38 2.53 -9.37
N THR A 197 2.17 1.89 -10.51
CA THR A 197 1.05 2.15 -11.42
C THR A 197 0.44 0.82 -11.83
N PHE A 198 -0.89 0.75 -11.77
CA PHE A 198 -1.70 -0.36 -12.30
C PHE A 198 -2.05 -0.07 -13.77
#